data_AF-A0A9N9IAA9-F1
#
_entry.id   AF-A0A9N9IAA9-F1
#
_cell.length_a   1.000
_cell.length_b   1.000
_cell.length_c   1.000
_cell.angle_alpha   90.00
_cell.angle_beta   90.00
_cell.angle_gamma   90.00
#
_symmetry.space_group_name_H-M   'P 1'
#
loop_
_entity.id
_entity.type
_entity.pdbx_description
1 polymer ?
#
loop_
_entity_poly.entity_id
_entity_poly.type
_entity_poly.pdbx_seq_one_letter_code
_entity_poly.pdbx_strand_id
1 'polypeptide(L)'
;MVYIQRYFQELPTKGPNRLSEAFKILEEQILTPSFVETLAELLISSYLILRKEDLIMWEEDPEGWVNFDETDHWEYHIRPCAEKVFTDLITQYRDPLSSKMLELLGNAALSQSNNLFVKDAIYCAVGLGSHELYDVLDFDSWLVNNLLIEAANNDPSFKIIRRRIAWVIGRWVCVKLSKENRPRVYDVMSYLINPEEDLVVRMTAAINLRNEWDFDSDGFVLYLDRAITLLTRLIGEVKQFESRMKILNCLSLIVERMDSLIAPFSEKITNLLPTLWQVAQSEYLFKPAILVILTKLVQALWEQSISLHEFIIPIIQYSVSTNTEEHVYLLEDGLDLWLAILENTVE
;
A
#
# COMPACT_ATOMS: atom_id res chain seq x y z
N MET A 1 8.35 14.35 -17.48
CA MET A 1 8.45 15.22 -18.69
C MET A 1 7.41 16.35 -18.77
N VAL A 2 6.17 16.17 -18.31
CA VAL A 2 5.09 17.20 -18.43
C VAL A 2 5.33 18.45 -17.56
N TYR A 3 5.93 18.30 -16.38
CA TYR A 3 6.20 19.42 -15.47
C TYR A 3 7.35 20.33 -15.93
N ILE A 4 8.36 19.78 -16.60
CA ILE A 4 9.45 20.55 -17.22
C ILE A 4 8.94 21.32 -18.44
N GLN A 5 7.97 20.80 -19.20
CA GLN A 5 7.39 21.57 -20.31
C GLN A 5 6.57 22.77 -19.85
N ARG A 6 5.90 22.68 -18.70
CA ARG A 6 5.04 23.76 -18.18
C ARG A 6 5.85 24.93 -17.61
N TYR A 7 6.96 24.65 -16.93
CA TYR A 7 7.82 25.68 -16.34
C TYR A 7 8.53 26.56 -17.39
N PHE A 8 8.61 26.12 -18.64
CA PHE A 8 9.35 26.79 -19.71
C PHE A 8 8.45 27.53 -20.72
N GLN A 9 7.11 27.54 -20.53
CA GLN A 9 6.20 28.37 -21.32
C GLN A 9 6.34 29.87 -21.03
N GLU A 10 6.94 30.25 -19.90
CA GLU A 10 7.17 31.66 -19.52
C GLU A 10 8.56 32.19 -19.90
N LEU A 11 9.44 31.37 -20.48
CA LEU A 11 10.76 31.83 -20.94
C LEU A 11 10.65 32.48 -22.33
N PRO A 12 11.26 33.67 -22.53
CA PRO A 12 11.19 34.37 -23.80
C PRO A 12 11.80 33.49 -24.89
N THR A 13 10.99 33.23 -25.91
CA THR A 13 11.24 32.33 -27.06
C THR A 13 12.64 32.50 -27.64
N LYS A 14 13.60 31.70 -27.15
CA LYS A 14 14.91 31.52 -27.77
C LYS A 14 14.95 30.16 -28.45
N GLY A 15 14.44 30.15 -29.69
CA GLY A 15 14.65 29.19 -30.79
C GLY A 15 14.71 27.68 -30.49
N PRO A 16 13.99 26.82 -31.23
CA PRO A 16 13.96 25.37 -31.02
C PRO A 16 15.34 24.67 -31.01
N ASN A 17 16.37 25.26 -31.64
CA ASN A 17 17.73 24.71 -31.70
C ASN A 17 18.53 24.73 -30.38
N ARG A 18 18.25 25.65 -29.45
CA ARG A 18 19.04 25.69 -28.19
C ARG A 18 18.62 24.61 -27.20
N LEU A 19 17.34 24.27 -27.21
CA LEU A 19 16.80 23.20 -26.37
C LEU A 19 17.35 21.85 -26.82
N SER A 20 17.33 21.55 -28.13
CA SER A 20 17.88 20.31 -28.66
C SER A 20 19.39 20.17 -28.41
N GLU A 21 20.14 21.26 -28.51
CA GLU A 21 21.58 21.28 -28.19
C GLU A 21 21.85 21.05 -26.69
N ALA A 22 21.02 21.63 -25.80
CA ALA A 22 21.11 21.40 -24.36
C ALA A 22 20.76 19.94 -24.00
N PHE A 23 19.72 19.36 -24.59
CA PHE A 23 19.39 17.93 -24.42
C PHE A 23 20.52 17.03 -24.88
N LYS A 24 21.13 17.34 -26.01
CA LYS A 24 22.26 16.58 -26.53
C LYS A 24 23.46 16.61 -25.59
N ILE A 25 23.79 17.77 -25.01
CA ILE A 25 24.86 17.88 -24.00
C ILE A 25 24.50 17.06 -22.75
N LEU A 26 23.25 17.15 -22.27
CA LEU A 26 22.79 16.39 -21.12
C LEU A 26 22.92 14.88 -21.34
N GLU A 27 22.45 14.37 -22.47
CA GLU A 27 22.48 12.93 -22.78
C GLU A 27 23.89 12.41 -23.07
N GLU A 28 24.69 13.14 -23.86
CA GLU A 28 25.98 12.66 -24.33
C GLU A 28 27.13 12.91 -23.34
N GLN A 29 27.02 13.93 -22.49
CA GLN A 29 28.15 14.37 -21.64
C GLN A 29 27.90 14.26 -20.13
N ILE A 30 26.64 14.33 -19.69
CA ILE A 30 26.31 14.33 -18.25
C ILE A 30 25.68 13.00 -17.86
N LEU A 31 24.53 12.65 -18.43
CA LEU A 31 23.75 11.44 -18.14
C LEU A 31 24.25 10.24 -18.95
N THR A 32 25.57 10.06 -18.97
CA THR A 32 26.19 8.88 -19.57
C THR A 32 25.77 7.62 -18.80
N PRO A 33 25.73 6.44 -19.45
CA PRO A 33 25.35 5.19 -18.77
C PRO A 33 26.14 4.93 -17.49
N SER A 34 27.46 5.17 -17.50
CA SER A 34 28.31 5.02 -16.31
C SER A 34 27.95 5.99 -15.18
N PHE A 35 27.62 7.24 -15.51
CA PHE A 35 27.17 8.21 -14.51
C PHE A 35 25.84 7.77 -13.91
N VAL A 36 24.89 7.32 -14.75
CA VAL A 36 23.57 6.84 -14.32
C VAL A 36 23.69 5.64 -13.39
N GLU A 37 24.52 4.65 -13.72
CA GLU A 37 24.78 3.50 -12.85
C GLU A 37 25.41 3.92 -11.52
N THR A 38 26.43 4.78 -11.56
CA THR A 38 27.10 5.29 -10.35
C THR A 38 26.14 6.08 -9.46
N LEU A 39 25.27 6.88 -10.07
CA LEU A 39 24.25 7.64 -9.35
C LEU A 39 23.22 6.71 -8.71
N ALA A 40 22.74 5.70 -9.42
CA ALA A 40 21.83 4.69 -8.87
C ALA A 40 22.45 3.94 -7.69
N GLU A 41 23.71 3.49 -7.83
CA GLU A 41 24.46 2.86 -6.74
C GLU A 41 24.57 3.78 -5.52
N LEU A 42 24.92 5.05 -5.72
CA LEU A 42 25.02 6.04 -4.64
C LEU A 42 23.68 6.26 -3.94
N LEU A 43 22.58 6.38 -4.70
CA LEU A 43 21.24 6.53 -4.14
C LEU A 43 20.91 5.32 -3.26
N ILE A 44 21.13 4.10 -3.76
CA ILE A 44 20.83 2.86 -3.04
C ILE A 44 21.71 2.72 -1.80
N SER A 45 23.03 2.91 -1.93
CA SER A 45 23.99 2.62 -0.86
C SER A 45 24.05 3.69 0.23
N SER A 46 23.46 4.87 0.02
CA SER A 46 23.66 6.01 0.92
C SER A 46 22.38 6.78 1.25
N TYR A 47 21.41 6.84 0.33
CA TYR A 47 20.23 7.68 0.48
C TYR A 47 18.93 6.89 0.69
N LEU A 48 18.85 5.67 0.15
CA LEU A 48 17.74 4.74 0.39
C LEU A 48 17.91 3.90 1.66
N ILE A 49 19.03 4.04 2.37
CA ILE A 49 19.29 3.35 3.63
C ILE A 49 18.45 3.97 4.76
N LEU A 50 17.88 3.11 5.64
CA LEU A 50 17.23 3.59 6.87
C LEU A 50 18.26 4.23 7.78
N ARG A 51 18.00 5.47 8.16
CA ARG A 51 18.85 6.24 9.06
C ARG A 51 18.46 5.99 10.51
N LYS A 52 19.33 6.44 11.41
CA LYS A 52 19.08 6.33 12.85
C LYS A 52 17.78 7.02 13.26
N GLU A 53 17.51 8.18 12.66
CA GLU A 53 16.29 8.96 12.93
C GLU A 53 15.03 8.19 12.49
N ASP A 54 15.09 7.46 11.38
CA ASP A 54 13.98 6.62 10.92
C ASP A 54 13.68 5.51 11.92
N LEU A 55 14.73 4.89 12.47
CA LEU A 55 14.60 3.83 13.48
C LEU A 55 14.08 4.37 14.82
N ILE A 56 14.50 5.57 15.22
CA ILE A 56 13.96 6.22 16.42
C ILE A 56 12.46 6.47 16.23
N MET A 57 12.07 7.05 15.09
CA MET A 57 10.67 7.31 14.78
C MET A 57 9.85 6.01 14.73
N TRP A 58 10.41 4.94 14.17
CA TRP A 58 9.76 3.61 14.15
C TRP A 58 9.42 3.14 15.57
N GLU A 59 10.34 3.27 16.52
CA GLU A 59 10.12 2.82 17.90
C GLU A 59 9.24 3.78 18.72
N GLU A 60 9.36 5.09 18.51
CA GLU A 60 8.62 6.11 19.28
C GLU A 60 7.18 6.30 18.79
N ASP A 61 6.97 6.30 17.47
CA ASP A 61 5.67 6.45 16.83
C ASP A 61 5.54 5.54 15.59
N PRO A 62 5.33 4.22 15.78
CA PRO A 62 5.25 3.25 14.69
C PRO A 62 4.10 3.54 13.71
N GLU A 63 2.97 4.05 14.20
CA GLU A 63 1.84 4.41 13.35
C GLU A 63 2.15 5.63 12.50
N GLY A 64 2.74 6.67 13.11
CA GLY A 64 3.21 7.86 12.40
C GLY A 64 4.27 7.54 11.36
N TRP A 65 5.17 6.58 11.65
CA TRP A 65 6.18 6.11 10.70
C TRP A 65 5.56 5.54 9.43
N VAL A 66 4.56 4.64 9.57
CA VAL A 66 3.87 4.04 8.42
C VAL A 66 3.04 5.07 7.67
N ASN A 67 2.38 5.97 8.40
CA ASN A 67 1.56 7.03 7.80
C ASN A 67 2.42 7.98 6.96
N PHE A 68 3.57 8.39 7.49
CA PHE A 68 4.52 9.27 6.83
C PHE A 68 5.08 8.68 5.53
N ASP A 69 5.49 7.39 5.54
CA ASP A 69 6.12 6.72 4.39
C ASP A 69 5.25 6.71 3.11
N GLU A 70 3.92 6.85 3.23
CA GLU A 70 3.01 6.90 2.07
C GLU A 70 2.71 8.32 1.54
N THR A 71 3.11 9.40 2.22
CA THR A 71 2.53 10.74 1.99
C THR A 71 3.15 11.60 0.86
N ASP A 72 3.95 11.04 -0.05
CA ASP A 72 4.56 11.73 -1.22
C ASP A 72 5.25 13.09 -0.90
N HIS A 73 5.70 13.28 0.36
CA HIS A 73 6.42 14.48 0.81
C HIS A 73 7.92 14.44 0.43
N TRP A 74 8.22 14.07 -0.81
CA TRP A 74 9.58 13.90 -1.29
C TRP A 74 10.40 15.20 -1.29
N GLU A 75 9.74 16.36 -1.32
CA GLU A 75 10.41 17.67 -1.36
C GLU A 75 11.11 18.04 -0.03
N TYR A 76 10.66 17.47 1.09
CA TYR A 76 11.14 17.86 2.42
C TYR A 76 12.04 16.81 3.09
N HIS A 77 12.07 15.59 2.55
CA HIS A 77 12.77 14.47 3.16
C HIS A 77 13.71 13.77 2.18
N ILE A 78 14.95 13.60 2.64
CA ILE A 78 16.05 13.14 1.79
C ILE A 78 15.86 11.71 1.24
N ARG A 79 15.27 10.79 2.02
CA ARG A 79 15.03 9.42 1.55
C ARG A 79 13.90 9.37 0.52
N PRO A 80 12.67 9.87 0.80
CA PRO A 80 11.63 9.99 -0.22
C PRO A 80 12.07 10.76 -1.48
N CYS A 81 12.88 11.82 -1.32
CA CYS A 81 13.53 12.49 -2.46
C CYS A 81 14.39 11.55 -3.29
N ALA A 82 15.25 10.76 -2.65
CA ALA A 82 16.09 9.78 -3.32
C ALA A 82 15.27 8.66 -3.98
N GLU A 83 14.19 8.21 -3.37
CA GLU A 83 13.24 7.25 -3.96
C GLU A 83 12.61 7.81 -5.23
N LYS A 84 12.20 9.09 -5.20
CA LYS A 84 11.66 9.79 -6.36
C LYS A 84 12.68 9.94 -7.49
N VAL A 85 13.89 10.40 -7.16
CA VAL A 85 14.99 10.53 -8.14
C VAL A 85 15.36 9.17 -8.74
N PHE A 86 15.44 8.12 -7.92
CA PHE A 86 15.73 6.76 -8.40
C PHE A 86 14.64 6.26 -9.34
N THR A 87 13.36 6.46 -8.98
CA THR A 87 12.22 6.07 -9.82
C THR A 87 12.27 6.77 -11.17
N ASP A 88 12.49 8.09 -11.19
CA ASP A 88 12.59 8.84 -12.45
C ASP A 88 13.81 8.42 -13.29
N LEU A 89 14.91 8.01 -12.63
CA LEU A 89 16.14 7.55 -13.27
C LEU A 89 15.94 6.17 -13.92
N ILE A 90 15.35 5.19 -13.23
CA ILE A 90 15.12 3.85 -13.77
C ILE A 90 14.07 3.84 -14.88
N THR A 91 13.04 4.68 -14.81
CA THR A 91 12.08 4.84 -15.91
C THR A 91 12.74 5.40 -17.17
N GLN A 92 13.72 6.31 -17.05
CA GLN A 92 14.38 6.93 -18.20
C GLN A 92 15.54 6.09 -18.75
N TYR A 93 16.31 5.45 -17.88
CA TYR A 93 17.54 4.73 -18.22
C TYR A 93 17.45 3.24 -17.87
N ARG A 94 16.33 2.65 -18.28
CA ARG A 94 15.95 1.28 -17.94
C ARG A 94 17.03 0.24 -18.30
N ASP A 95 17.57 0.30 -19.50
CA ASP A 95 18.47 -0.75 -20.01
C ASP A 95 19.77 -0.90 -19.19
N PRO A 96 20.56 0.16 -18.95
CA PRO A 96 21.75 0.04 -18.09
C PRO A 96 21.39 -0.30 -16.64
N LEU A 97 20.31 0.29 -16.11
CA LEU A 97 19.94 0.08 -14.71
C LEU A 97 19.34 -1.29 -14.42
N SER A 98 18.64 -1.90 -15.37
CA SER A 98 18.07 -3.25 -15.19
C SER A 98 19.16 -4.27 -14.87
N SER A 99 20.24 -4.26 -15.66
CA SER A 99 21.37 -5.19 -15.47
C SER A 99 22.05 -4.95 -14.12
N LYS A 100 22.29 -3.68 -13.78
CA LYS A 100 22.88 -3.29 -12.50
C LYS A 100 22.01 -3.71 -11.31
N MET A 101 20.68 -3.56 -11.41
CA MET A 101 19.76 -3.94 -10.35
C MET A 101 19.74 -5.44 -10.10
N LEU A 102 19.75 -6.25 -11.16
CA LEU A 102 19.82 -7.71 -11.03
C LEU A 102 21.14 -8.16 -10.39
N GLU A 103 22.26 -7.51 -10.73
CA GLU A 103 23.56 -7.75 -10.11
C GLU A 103 23.52 -7.47 -8.59
N LEU A 104 23.03 -6.27 -8.20
CA LEU A 104 22.91 -5.89 -6.79
C LEU A 104 21.98 -6.83 -6.02
N LEU A 105 20.86 -7.23 -6.62
CA LEU A 105 19.90 -8.15 -6.02
C LEU A 105 20.51 -9.54 -5.81
N GLY A 106 21.22 -10.07 -6.81
CA GLY A 106 21.92 -11.35 -6.71
C GLY A 106 23.00 -11.33 -5.61
N ASN A 107 23.76 -10.25 -5.50
CA ASN A 107 24.75 -10.07 -4.44
C ASN A 107 24.11 -10.00 -3.05
N ALA A 108 22.97 -9.31 -2.92
CA ALA A 108 22.22 -9.24 -1.66
C ALA A 108 21.66 -10.60 -1.22
N ALA A 109 21.27 -11.46 -2.16
CA ALA A 109 20.80 -12.81 -1.88
C ALA A 109 21.92 -13.75 -1.40
N LEU A 110 23.13 -13.62 -1.95
CA LEU A 110 24.29 -14.45 -1.61
C LEU A 110 25.00 -14.00 -0.33
N SER A 111 24.90 -12.72 0.00
CA SER A 111 25.62 -12.15 1.13
C SER A 111 25.10 -12.69 2.46
N GLN A 112 25.97 -13.38 3.20
CA GLN A 112 25.78 -13.67 4.63
C GLN A 112 26.03 -12.44 5.51
N SER A 113 26.41 -11.29 4.92
CA SER A 113 26.63 -10.08 5.70
C SER A 113 25.30 -9.58 6.29
N ASN A 114 25.29 -9.38 7.61
CA ASN A 114 24.15 -8.88 8.39
C ASN A 114 23.82 -7.39 8.10
N ASN A 115 24.22 -6.82 6.96
CA ASN A 115 23.85 -5.45 6.65
C ASN A 115 22.43 -5.38 6.09
N LEU A 116 21.46 -5.58 6.98
CA LEU A 116 20.02 -5.56 6.70
C LEU A 116 19.58 -4.23 6.07
N PHE A 117 20.29 -3.13 6.35
CA PHE A 117 19.95 -1.81 5.81
C PHE A 117 20.27 -1.67 4.32
N VAL A 118 21.42 -2.20 3.88
CA VAL A 118 21.75 -2.23 2.46
C VAL A 118 20.80 -3.17 1.72
N LYS A 119 20.46 -4.32 2.31
CA LYS A 119 19.47 -5.24 1.75
C LYS A 119 18.09 -4.58 1.63
N ASP A 120 17.62 -3.88 2.67
CA ASP A 120 16.39 -3.07 2.62
C ASP A 120 16.42 -2.06 1.46
N ALA A 121 17.52 -1.32 1.31
CA ALA A 121 17.66 -0.32 0.26
C ALA A 121 17.64 -0.93 -1.15
N ILE A 122 18.28 -2.08 -1.35
CA ILE A 122 18.25 -2.80 -2.63
C ILE A 122 16.83 -3.29 -2.92
N TYR A 123 16.14 -3.87 -1.93
CA TYR A 123 14.77 -4.34 -2.10
C TYR A 123 13.80 -3.17 -2.33
N CYS A 124 14.05 -2.01 -1.70
CA CYS A 124 13.33 -0.77 -1.97
C CYS A 124 13.47 -0.38 -3.44
N ALA A 125 14.70 -0.30 -3.95
CA ALA A 125 14.97 0.04 -5.35
C ALA A 125 14.29 -0.94 -6.33
N VAL A 126 14.33 -2.24 -6.06
CA VAL A 126 13.64 -3.25 -6.88
C VAL A 126 12.12 -3.10 -6.85
N GLY A 127 11.52 -2.75 -5.70
CA GLY A 127 10.08 -2.48 -5.62
C GLY A 127 9.65 -1.15 -6.27
N LEU A 128 10.50 -0.12 -6.20
CA LEU A 128 10.27 1.15 -6.90
C LEU A 128 10.27 0.96 -8.42
N GLY A 129 11.25 0.22 -8.94
CA GLY A 129 11.40 -0.10 -10.36
C GLY A 129 10.59 -1.31 -10.84
N SER A 130 9.52 -1.70 -10.15
CA SER A 130 8.75 -2.91 -10.49
C SER A 130 8.20 -2.90 -11.92
N HIS A 131 7.69 -1.76 -12.39
CA HIS A 131 7.18 -1.60 -13.75
C HIS A 131 8.27 -1.65 -14.81
N GLU A 132 9.49 -1.26 -14.45
CA GLU A 132 10.64 -1.28 -15.34
C GLU A 132 11.29 -2.66 -15.36
N LEU A 133 11.30 -3.39 -14.25
CA LEU A 133 12.02 -4.64 -14.08
C LEU A 133 11.18 -5.90 -14.37
N TYR A 134 9.87 -5.77 -14.65
CA TYR A 134 8.94 -6.91 -14.67
C TYR A 134 9.25 -8.02 -15.68
N ASP A 135 9.86 -7.73 -16.82
CA ASP A 135 10.20 -8.69 -17.87
C ASP A 135 11.61 -9.30 -17.70
N VAL A 136 12.50 -8.63 -16.96
CA VAL A 136 13.89 -9.06 -16.73
C VAL A 136 14.09 -9.74 -15.38
N LEU A 137 13.29 -9.39 -14.36
CA LEU A 137 13.28 -10.06 -13.06
C LEU A 137 12.19 -11.12 -13.01
N ASP A 138 12.58 -12.35 -12.68
CA ASP A 138 11.65 -13.42 -12.33
C ASP A 138 11.19 -13.24 -10.86
N PHE A 139 10.11 -12.48 -10.68
CA PHE A 139 9.54 -12.21 -9.36
C PHE A 139 9.03 -13.49 -8.68
N ASP A 140 8.45 -14.43 -9.43
CA ASP A 140 7.95 -15.70 -8.89
C ASP A 140 9.11 -16.52 -8.26
N SER A 141 10.24 -16.61 -8.96
CA SER A 141 11.45 -17.25 -8.43
C SER A 141 12.03 -16.51 -7.23
N TRP A 142 12.13 -15.18 -7.29
CA TRP A 142 12.66 -14.38 -6.17
C TRP A 142 11.78 -14.45 -4.92
N LEU A 143 10.45 -14.47 -5.10
CA LEU A 143 9.48 -14.67 -4.02
C LEU A 143 9.75 -15.98 -3.30
N VAL A 144 9.75 -17.10 -4.03
CA VAL A 144 9.84 -18.45 -3.45
C VAL A 144 11.22 -18.73 -2.87
N ASN A 145 12.28 -18.35 -3.57
CA ASN A 145 13.65 -18.74 -3.22
C ASN A 145 14.33 -17.78 -2.25
N ASN A 146 13.78 -16.57 -2.02
CA ASN A 146 14.39 -15.58 -1.14
C ASN A 146 13.38 -14.93 -0.19
N LEU A 147 12.39 -14.21 -0.71
CA LEU A 147 11.51 -13.38 0.12
C LEU A 147 10.77 -14.20 1.18
N LEU A 148 10.23 -15.37 0.82
CA LEU A 148 9.54 -16.24 1.78
C LEU A 148 10.48 -16.81 2.86
N ILE A 149 11.72 -17.14 2.49
CA ILE A 149 12.73 -17.67 3.41
C ILE A 149 13.15 -16.59 4.42
N GLU A 150 13.39 -15.38 3.93
CA GLU A 150 13.76 -14.25 4.78
C GLU A 150 12.59 -13.76 5.65
N ALA A 151 11.36 -13.82 5.14
CA ALA A 151 10.16 -13.50 5.90
C ALA A 151 9.97 -14.44 7.10
N ALA A 152 10.33 -15.72 6.94
CA ALA A 152 10.26 -16.72 8.01
C ALA A 152 11.42 -16.64 9.02
N ASN A 153 12.37 -15.71 8.84
CA ASN A 153 13.44 -15.53 9.80
C ASN A 153 12.92 -14.80 11.06
N ASN A 154 12.91 -15.53 12.17
CA ASN A 154 12.39 -15.10 13.46
C ASN A 154 13.36 -14.19 14.26
N ASP A 155 14.53 -13.85 13.72
CA ASP A 155 15.41 -12.87 14.36
C ASP A 155 14.66 -11.52 14.49
N PRO A 156 14.63 -10.89 15.69
CA PRO A 156 13.97 -9.60 15.88
C PRO A 156 14.49 -8.49 14.97
N SER A 157 15.78 -8.52 14.60
CA SER A 157 16.39 -7.53 13.70
C SER A 157 15.86 -7.64 12.26
N PHE A 158 15.34 -8.81 11.87
CA PHE A 158 14.75 -9.03 10.55
C PHE A 158 13.41 -8.32 10.35
N LYS A 159 12.84 -7.67 11.38
CA LYS A 159 11.61 -6.87 11.24
C LYS A 159 11.70 -5.82 10.12
N ILE A 160 12.89 -5.24 9.90
CA ILE A 160 13.16 -4.30 8.81
C ILE A 160 12.93 -4.98 7.45
N ILE A 161 13.51 -6.17 7.28
CA ILE A 161 13.40 -6.96 6.04
C ILE A 161 11.98 -7.47 5.86
N ARG A 162 11.31 -7.95 6.93
CA ARG A 162 9.92 -8.40 6.89
C ARG A 162 8.97 -7.29 6.45
N ARG A 163 9.13 -6.08 6.99
CA ARG A 163 8.39 -4.91 6.53
C ARG A 163 8.66 -4.60 5.06
N ARG A 164 9.93 -4.63 4.64
CA ARG A 164 10.30 -4.39 3.24
C ARG A 164 9.71 -5.44 2.30
N ILE A 165 9.68 -6.71 2.71
CA ILE A 165 9.06 -7.80 1.95
C ILE A 165 7.57 -7.53 1.75
N ALA A 166 6.83 -7.18 2.81
CA ALA A 166 5.42 -6.81 2.69
C ALA A 166 5.19 -5.67 1.68
N TRP A 167 6.04 -4.64 1.75
CA TRP A 167 5.98 -3.51 0.82
C TRP A 167 6.31 -3.92 -0.62
N VAL A 168 7.40 -4.69 -0.85
CA VAL A 168 7.81 -5.17 -2.17
C VAL A 168 6.71 -6.03 -2.79
N ILE A 169 6.15 -6.96 -2.04
CA ILE A 169 5.02 -7.79 -2.49
C ILE A 169 3.89 -6.89 -2.98
N GLY A 170 3.49 -5.88 -2.19
CA GLY A 170 2.44 -4.92 -2.57
C GLY A 170 2.71 -4.12 -3.85
N ARG A 171 3.99 -3.93 -4.23
CA ARG A 171 4.38 -3.28 -5.49
C ARG A 171 4.32 -4.25 -6.68
N TRP A 172 4.72 -5.50 -6.48
CA TRP A 172 4.90 -6.47 -7.56
C TRP A 172 3.64 -7.26 -7.90
N VAL A 173 2.74 -7.50 -6.93
CA VAL A 173 1.49 -8.27 -7.15
C VAL A 173 0.60 -7.68 -8.25
N CYS A 174 0.55 -6.35 -8.37
CA CYS A 174 -0.17 -5.64 -9.44
C CYS A 174 0.54 -5.70 -10.80
N VAL A 175 1.84 -5.98 -10.83
CA VAL A 175 2.68 -5.87 -12.02
C VAL A 175 2.87 -7.24 -12.66
N LYS A 176 3.35 -8.21 -11.89
CA LYS A 176 3.62 -9.57 -12.36
C LYS A 176 3.73 -10.55 -11.20
N LEU A 177 2.75 -11.45 -11.12
CA LEU A 177 2.75 -12.60 -10.23
C LEU A 177 1.95 -13.73 -10.88
N SER A 178 2.51 -14.94 -10.89
CA SER A 178 1.77 -16.10 -11.39
C SER A 178 0.60 -16.46 -10.47
N LYS A 179 -0.49 -16.99 -11.05
CA LYS A 179 -1.65 -17.47 -10.27
C LYS A 179 -1.27 -18.55 -9.25
N GLU A 180 -0.28 -19.39 -9.58
CA GLU A 180 0.23 -20.45 -8.70
C GLU A 180 0.87 -19.91 -7.41
N ASN A 181 1.45 -18.70 -7.45
CA ASN A 181 2.12 -18.10 -6.30
C ASN A 181 1.23 -17.15 -5.49
N ARG A 182 0.01 -16.83 -5.93
CA ARG A 182 -0.95 -16.02 -5.13
C ARG A 182 -1.23 -16.61 -3.75
N PRO A 183 -1.48 -17.92 -3.59
CA PRO A 183 -1.61 -18.53 -2.26
C PRO A 183 -0.44 -18.24 -1.32
N ARG A 184 0.79 -18.28 -1.85
CA ARG A 184 2.01 -18.01 -1.07
C ARG A 184 2.09 -16.54 -0.62
N VAL A 185 1.59 -15.62 -1.44
CA VAL A 185 1.45 -14.21 -1.06
C VAL A 185 0.43 -14.04 0.06
N TYR A 186 -0.73 -14.69 -0.02
CA TYR A 186 -1.73 -14.63 1.05
C TYR A 186 -1.20 -15.22 2.37
N ASP A 187 -0.47 -16.33 2.31
CA ASP A 187 0.19 -16.93 3.47
C ASP A 187 1.19 -15.99 4.14
N VAL A 188 2.12 -15.43 3.37
CA VAL A 188 3.15 -14.54 3.94
C VAL A 188 2.56 -13.22 4.42
N MET A 189 1.61 -12.63 3.69
CA MET A 189 0.95 -11.40 4.15
C MET A 189 0.15 -11.65 5.44
N SER A 190 -0.58 -12.76 5.51
CA SER A 190 -1.28 -13.15 6.74
C SER A 190 -0.33 -13.43 7.90
N TYR A 191 0.83 -14.04 7.63
CA TYR A 191 1.88 -14.22 8.62
C TYR A 191 2.41 -12.87 9.13
N LEU A 192 2.65 -11.90 8.24
CA LEU A 192 3.19 -10.59 8.58
C LEU A 192 2.20 -9.67 9.33
N ILE A 193 0.89 -9.89 9.18
CA ILE A 193 -0.15 -9.14 9.93
C ILE A 193 -0.34 -9.71 11.35
N ASN A 194 0.16 -10.92 11.62
CA ASN A 194 -0.04 -11.60 12.90
C ASN A 194 0.35 -10.72 14.11
N PRO A 195 -0.35 -10.83 15.24
CA PRO A 195 -0.13 -10.02 16.45
C PRO A 195 1.28 -10.09 17.03
N GLU A 196 2.01 -11.17 16.78
CA GLU A 196 3.37 -11.40 17.27
C GLU A 196 4.42 -10.57 16.51
N GLU A 197 4.09 -10.03 15.34
CA GLU A 197 4.98 -9.19 14.54
C GLU A 197 4.98 -7.73 15.00
N ASP A 198 6.01 -6.99 14.59
CA ASP A 198 6.15 -5.56 14.84
C ASP A 198 5.01 -4.76 14.19
N LEU A 199 4.49 -3.73 14.88
CA LEU A 199 3.33 -2.98 14.42
C LEU A 199 3.52 -2.37 13.03
N VAL A 200 4.72 -1.88 12.71
CA VAL A 200 5.05 -1.30 11.40
C VAL A 200 5.02 -2.37 10.31
N VAL A 201 5.48 -3.60 10.61
CA VAL A 201 5.38 -4.76 9.71
C VAL A 201 3.92 -5.10 9.45
N ARG A 202 3.13 -5.22 10.52
CA ARG A 202 1.71 -5.61 10.46
C ARG A 202 0.88 -4.63 9.65
N MET A 203 1.06 -3.34 9.90
CA MET A 203 0.37 -2.29 9.16
C MET A 203 0.81 -2.24 7.70
N THR A 204 2.12 -2.33 7.42
CA THR A 204 2.61 -2.35 6.04
C THR A 204 2.01 -3.53 5.26
N ALA A 205 1.94 -4.72 5.84
CA ALA A 205 1.34 -5.91 5.23
C ALA A 205 -0.18 -5.74 5.01
N ALA A 206 -0.91 -5.27 6.03
CA ALA A 206 -2.36 -5.03 5.92
C ALA A 206 -2.70 -4.03 4.80
N ILE A 207 -1.97 -2.91 4.74
CA ILE A 207 -2.16 -1.85 3.75
C ILE A 207 -1.89 -2.37 2.33
N ASN A 208 -0.86 -3.20 2.16
CA ASN A 208 -0.47 -3.72 0.85
C ASN A 208 -1.27 -4.95 0.40
N LEU A 209 -2.05 -5.58 1.29
CA LEU A 209 -2.95 -6.68 0.94
C LEU A 209 -4.05 -6.24 -0.06
N ARG A 210 -4.36 -4.94 -0.13
CA ARG A 210 -5.41 -4.37 -1.01
C ARG A 210 -5.07 -4.39 -2.52
N ASN A 211 -3.79 -4.51 -2.89
CA ASN A 211 -3.32 -4.20 -4.23
C ASN A 211 -3.51 -5.35 -5.23
N GLU A 212 -4.71 -5.93 -5.38
CA GLU A 212 -4.97 -6.95 -6.41
C GLU A 212 -5.92 -6.43 -7.48
N TRP A 213 -5.38 -5.99 -8.62
CA TRP A 213 -6.18 -5.55 -9.77
C TRP A 213 -6.81 -6.73 -10.54
N ASP A 214 -6.38 -7.96 -10.25
CA ASP A 214 -6.91 -9.24 -10.79
C ASP A 214 -7.26 -10.20 -9.64
N PHE A 215 -7.96 -9.66 -8.62
CA PHE A 215 -8.35 -10.39 -7.42
C PHE A 215 -9.14 -11.65 -7.77
N ASP A 216 -8.59 -12.80 -7.41
CA ASP A 216 -9.19 -14.12 -7.61
C ASP A 216 -9.95 -14.51 -6.35
N SER A 217 -11.25 -14.20 -6.32
CA SER A 217 -12.12 -14.48 -5.17
C SER A 217 -12.16 -15.97 -4.83
N ASP A 218 -12.12 -16.84 -5.82
CA ASP A 218 -12.11 -18.30 -5.63
C ASP A 218 -10.79 -18.75 -4.97
N GLY A 219 -9.67 -18.15 -5.35
CA GLY A 219 -8.37 -18.40 -4.72
C GLY A 219 -8.24 -17.81 -3.31
N PHE A 220 -8.86 -16.66 -3.06
CA PHE A 220 -8.76 -15.95 -1.77
C PHE A 220 -9.71 -16.48 -0.69
N VAL A 221 -10.80 -17.14 -1.06
CA VAL A 221 -11.82 -17.61 -0.10
C VAL A 221 -11.25 -18.44 1.06
N LEU A 222 -10.20 -19.23 0.80
CA LEU A 222 -9.52 -20.05 1.82
C LEU A 222 -8.77 -19.22 2.88
N TYR A 223 -8.47 -17.95 2.57
CA TYR A 223 -7.76 -17.01 3.43
C TYR A 223 -8.68 -15.96 4.06
N LEU A 224 -9.94 -15.88 3.61
CA LEU A 224 -10.86 -14.81 3.94
C LEU A 224 -11.10 -14.67 5.45
N ASP A 225 -11.40 -15.76 6.16
CA ASP A 225 -11.62 -15.73 7.62
C ASP A 225 -10.39 -15.18 8.35
N ARG A 226 -9.21 -15.67 7.98
CA ARG A 226 -7.95 -15.24 8.58
C ARG A 226 -7.69 -13.76 8.30
N ALA A 227 -7.88 -13.31 7.06
CA ALA A 227 -7.70 -11.92 6.68
C ALA A 227 -8.64 -10.99 7.46
N ILE A 228 -9.95 -11.30 7.50
CA ILE A 228 -10.93 -10.50 8.27
C ILE A 228 -10.56 -10.48 9.75
N THR A 229 -10.19 -11.63 10.33
CA THR A 229 -9.77 -11.73 11.73
C THR A 229 -8.60 -10.82 12.04
N LEU A 230 -7.55 -10.90 11.22
CA LEU A 230 -6.33 -10.13 11.41
C LEU A 230 -6.56 -8.63 11.21
N LEU A 231 -7.32 -8.24 10.18
CA LEU A 231 -7.62 -6.84 9.88
C LEU A 231 -8.52 -6.21 10.95
N THR A 232 -9.62 -6.86 11.33
CA THR A 232 -10.53 -6.36 12.39
C THR A 232 -9.81 -6.20 13.72
N ARG A 233 -8.94 -7.15 14.08
CA ARG A 233 -8.09 -7.05 15.27
C ARG A 233 -7.12 -5.86 15.17
N LEU A 234 -6.42 -5.72 14.04
CA LEU A 234 -5.46 -4.63 13.85
C LEU A 234 -6.15 -3.26 13.92
N ILE A 235 -7.35 -3.10 13.34
CA ILE A 235 -8.16 -1.86 13.43
C ILE A 235 -8.45 -1.49 14.90
N GLY A 236 -8.71 -2.48 15.75
CA GLY A 236 -8.95 -2.27 17.18
C GLY A 236 -7.68 -1.94 18.00
N GLU A 237 -6.49 -2.28 17.49
CA GLU A 237 -5.22 -2.09 18.18
C GLU A 237 -4.53 -0.76 17.84
N VAL A 238 -4.68 -0.27 16.60
CA VAL A 238 -4.12 1.01 16.18
C VAL A 238 -4.83 2.20 16.84
N LYS A 239 -4.07 3.26 17.12
CA LYS A 239 -4.51 4.43 17.89
C LYS A 239 -4.75 5.64 17.01
N GLN A 240 -3.93 5.84 15.99
CA GLN A 240 -3.99 6.97 15.08
C GLN A 240 -5.13 6.79 14.07
N PHE A 241 -5.78 7.91 13.77
CA PHE A 241 -6.90 7.96 12.85
C PHE A 241 -6.52 7.49 11.44
N GLU A 242 -5.44 8.02 10.88
CA GLU A 242 -5.01 7.71 9.52
C GLU A 242 -4.72 6.20 9.36
N SER A 243 -4.09 5.59 10.37
CA SER A 243 -3.78 4.17 10.40
C SER A 243 -5.05 3.31 10.38
N ARG A 244 -6.05 3.64 11.23
CA ARG A 244 -7.35 2.95 11.21
C ARG A 244 -8.03 3.06 9.85
N MET A 245 -8.04 4.24 9.25
CA MET A 245 -8.67 4.46 7.95
C MET A 245 -8.03 3.62 6.85
N LYS A 246 -6.69 3.57 6.80
CA LYS A 246 -5.98 2.76 5.79
C LYS A 246 -6.31 1.28 5.89
N ILE A 247 -6.39 0.74 7.11
CA ILE A 247 -6.72 -0.68 7.34
C ILE A 247 -8.21 -0.94 7.07
N LEU A 248 -9.10 -0.03 7.49
CA LEU A 248 -10.54 -0.12 7.21
C LEU A 248 -10.83 -0.11 5.71
N ASN A 249 -10.13 0.72 4.94
CA ASN A 249 -10.26 0.76 3.48
C ASN A 249 -9.83 -0.56 2.83
N CYS A 250 -8.79 -1.22 3.36
CA CYS A 250 -8.41 -2.56 2.91
C CYS A 250 -9.52 -3.58 3.21
N LEU A 251 -10.09 -3.56 4.43
CA LEU A 251 -11.22 -4.43 4.78
C LEU A 251 -12.43 -4.17 3.87
N SER A 252 -12.78 -2.90 3.64
CA SER A 252 -13.87 -2.48 2.75
C SER A 252 -13.70 -3.00 1.32
N LEU A 253 -12.46 -3.01 0.80
CA LEU A 253 -12.16 -3.59 -0.50
C LEU A 253 -12.35 -5.11 -0.51
N ILE A 254 -11.91 -5.81 0.54
CA ILE A 254 -12.12 -7.28 0.64
C ILE A 254 -13.62 -7.60 0.69
N VAL A 255 -14.41 -6.84 1.45
CA VAL A 255 -15.88 -6.98 1.49
C VAL A 255 -16.49 -6.83 0.10
N GLU A 256 -16.10 -5.78 -0.63
CA GLU A 256 -16.57 -5.54 -2.00
C GLU A 256 -16.22 -6.67 -2.95
N ARG A 257 -14.98 -7.18 -2.88
CA ARG A 257 -14.45 -8.16 -3.83
C ARG A 257 -14.92 -9.59 -3.56
N MET A 258 -15.22 -9.91 -2.32
CA MET A 258 -15.73 -11.24 -1.94
C MET A 258 -17.23 -11.35 -2.13
N ASP A 259 -17.95 -10.22 -2.27
CA ASP A 259 -19.39 -10.19 -2.53
C ASP A 259 -20.14 -11.12 -1.53
N SER A 260 -21.09 -11.92 -2.00
CA SER A 260 -21.85 -12.89 -1.18
C SER A 260 -21.01 -13.83 -0.29
N LEU A 261 -19.73 -14.07 -0.59
CA LEU A 261 -18.84 -14.88 0.26
C LEU A 261 -18.53 -14.21 1.60
N ILE A 262 -18.82 -12.91 1.76
CA ILE A 262 -18.66 -12.19 3.02
C ILE A 262 -19.74 -12.52 4.05
N ALA A 263 -20.85 -13.14 3.63
CA ALA A 263 -22.03 -13.32 4.47
C ALA A 263 -21.75 -13.95 5.85
N PRO A 264 -20.92 -15.01 5.97
CA PRO A 264 -20.58 -15.62 7.26
C PRO A 264 -19.81 -14.69 8.22
N PHE A 265 -19.22 -13.62 7.70
CA PHE A 265 -18.37 -12.69 8.46
C PHE A 265 -19.05 -11.34 8.75
N SER A 266 -20.28 -11.16 8.26
CA SER A 266 -21.06 -9.93 8.40
C SER A 266 -21.16 -9.47 9.85
N GLU A 267 -21.52 -10.35 10.78
CA GLU A 267 -21.63 -10.05 12.22
C GLU A 267 -20.29 -9.57 12.81
N LYS A 268 -19.18 -10.20 12.43
CA LYS A 268 -17.85 -9.83 12.91
C LYS A 268 -17.45 -8.44 12.44
N ILE A 269 -17.78 -8.09 11.20
CA ILE A 269 -17.50 -6.78 10.63
C ILE A 269 -18.41 -5.73 11.26
N THR A 270 -19.71 -6.00 11.39
CA THR A 270 -20.67 -5.04 11.93
C THR A 270 -20.44 -4.77 13.42
N ASN A 271 -20.00 -5.76 14.21
CA ASN A 271 -19.63 -5.58 15.61
C ASN A 271 -18.47 -4.60 15.83
N LEU A 272 -17.62 -4.35 14.82
CA LEU A 272 -16.53 -3.37 14.89
C LEU A 272 -17.04 -1.94 14.71
N LEU A 273 -18.10 -1.74 13.94
CA LEU A 273 -18.55 -0.42 13.48
C LEU A 273 -19.08 0.48 14.60
N PRO A 274 -19.82 0.03 15.63
CA PRO A 274 -20.26 0.89 16.73
C PRO A 274 -19.12 1.57 17.47
N THR A 275 -18.05 0.82 17.78
CA THR A 275 -16.87 1.37 18.47
C THR A 275 -16.19 2.42 17.60
N LEU A 276 -16.05 2.13 16.31
CA LEU A 276 -15.50 3.06 15.34
C LEU A 276 -16.36 4.32 15.18
N TRP A 277 -17.68 4.18 15.16
CA TRP A 277 -18.64 5.28 15.09
C TRP A 277 -18.58 6.19 16.32
N GLN A 278 -18.37 5.63 17.51
CA GLN A 278 -18.21 6.40 18.75
C GLN A 278 -16.90 7.19 18.76
N VAL A 279 -15.80 6.57 18.30
CA VAL A 279 -14.50 7.24 18.19
C VAL A 279 -14.54 8.36 17.13
N ALA A 280 -15.41 8.24 16.13
CA ALA A 280 -15.62 9.24 15.09
C ALA A 280 -16.24 10.57 15.59
N GLN A 281 -16.68 10.67 16.84
CA GLN A 281 -17.30 11.90 17.35
C GLN A 281 -16.35 13.10 17.41
N SER A 282 -15.03 12.86 17.47
CA SER A 282 -14.00 13.91 17.39
C SER A 282 -13.41 14.10 15.99
N GLU A 283 -13.71 13.20 15.04
CA GLU A 283 -13.02 13.12 13.74
C GLU A 283 -13.99 12.78 12.59
N TYR A 284 -14.33 13.80 11.79
CA TYR A 284 -15.44 13.81 10.82
C TYR A 284 -15.37 12.75 9.70
N LEU A 285 -14.20 12.22 9.38
CA LEU A 285 -13.98 11.36 8.21
C LEU A 285 -14.30 9.87 8.40
N PHE A 286 -14.52 9.42 9.65
CA PHE A 286 -14.73 7.99 9.92
C PHE A 286 -16.16 7.53 9.59
N LYS A 287 -17.14 8.39 9.82
CA LYS A 287 -18.56 8.10 9.58
C LYS A 287 -18.85 7.83 8.09
N PRO A 288 -18.34 8.62 7.11
CA PRO A 288 -18.40 8.28 5.69
C PRO A 288 -17.88 6.86 5.38
N ALA A 289 -16.70 6.50 5.87
CA ALA A 289 -16.12 5.17 5.61
C ALA A 289 -16.95 4.03 6.22
N ILE A 290 -17.58 4.25 7.38
CA ILE A 290 -18.54 3.32 7.97
C ILE A 290 -19.77 3.16 7.08
N LEU A 291 -20.31 4.25 6.54
CA LEU A 291 -21.44 4.20 5.62
C LEU A 291 -21.07 3.39 4.37
N VAL A 292 -19.91 3.65 3.76
CA VAL A 292 -19.44 2.91 2.58
C VAL A 292 -19.31 1.40 2.84
N ILE A 293 -18.72 0.98 3.97
CA ILE A 293 -18.62 -0.46 4.26
C ILE A 293 -19.99 -1.10 4.56
N LEU A 294 -20.90 -0.36 5.20
CA LEU A 294 -22.29 -0.82 5.38
C LEU A 294 -23.02 -0.97 4.05
N THR A 295 -22.84 -0.04 3.12
CA THR A 295 -23.44 -0.09 1.77
C THR A 295 -22.99 -1.34 1.05
N LYS A 296 -21.67 -1.61 1.07
CA LYS A 296 -21.07 -2.82 0.48
C LYS A 296 -21.56 -4.11 1.15
N LEU A 297 -21.72 -4.12 2.47
CA LEU A 297 -22.27 -5.28 3.18
C LEU A 297 -23.73 -5.55 2.79
N VAL A 298 -24.55 -4.51 2.67
CA VAL A 298 -25.94 -4.65 2.23
C VAL A 298 -26.00 -5.22 0.80
N GLN A 299 -25.21 -4.67 -0.12
CA GLN A 299 -25.10 -5.16 -1.49
C GLN A 299 -24.61 -6.61 -1.57
N ALA A 300 -23.63 -6.99 -0.74
CA ALA A 300 -23.11 -8.35 -0.71
C ALA A 300 -24.10 -9.38 -0.12
N LEU A 301 -24.90 -8.96 0.87
CA LEU A 301 -25.83 -9.83 1.58
C LEU A 301 -27.18 -10.01 0.89
N TRP A 302 -27.56 -9.12 -0.02
CA TRP A 302 -28.88 -9.10 -0.65
C TRP A 302 -30.00 -9.19 0.42
N GLU A 303 -30.96 -10.09 0.29
CA GLU A 303 -32.09 -10.28 1.22
C GLU A 303 -31.64 -10.58 2.67
N GLN A 304 -30.44 -11.13 2.88
CA GLN A 304 -29.91 -11.43 4.21
C GLN A 304 -29.51 -10.15 4.99
N SER A 305 -29.42 -9.01 4.29
CA SER A 305 -29.11 -7.70 4.89
C SER A 305 -30.16 -7.22 5.88
N ILE A 306 -31.38 -7.80 5.88
CA ILE A 306 -32.45 -7.52 6.85
C ILE A 306 -31.95 -7.65 8.30
N SER A 307 -31.04 -8.59 8.56
CA SER A 307 -30.42 -8.79 9.88
C SER A 307 -29.63 -7.58 10.37
N LEU A 308 -29.17 -6.71 9.46
CA LEU A 308 -28.38 -5.52 9.76
C LEU A 308 -29.26 -4.26 9.89
N HIS A 309 -30.53 -4.30 9.49
CA HIS A 309 -31.38 -3.11 9.40
C HIS A 309 -31.59 -2.41 10.74
N GLU A 310 -31.72 -3.17 11.84
CA GLU A 310 -31.87 -2.60 13.18
C GLU A 310 -30.69 -1.68 13.54
N PHE A 311 -29.49 -2.04 13.08
CA PHE A 311 -28.29 -1.24 13.26
C PHE A 311 -28.16 -0.11 12.23
N ILE A 312 -28.48 -0.37 10.96
CA ILE A 312 -28.25 0.57 9.86
C ILE A 312 -29.28 1.71 9.84
N ILE A 313 -30.56 1.45 10.12
CA ILE A 313 -31.62 2.46 10.01
C ILE A 313 -31.35 3.70 10.90
N PRO A 314 -30.96 3.56 12.18
CA PRO A 314 -30.58 4.71 13.01
C PRO A 314 -29.39 5.51 12.43
N ILE A 315 -28.44 4.82 11.79
CA ILE A 315 -27.28 5.45 11.15
C ILE A 315 -27.73 6.26 9.93
N ILE A 316 -28.60 5.71 9.08
CA ILE A 316 -29.17 6.45 7.94
C ILE A 316 -29.90 7.69 8.43
N GLN A 317 -30.79 7.54 9.43
CA GLN A 317 -31.56 8.66 9.98
C GLN A 317 -30.66 9.78 10.49
N TYR A 318 -29.56 9.42 11.14
CA TYR A 318 -28.55 10.37 11.57
C TYR A 318 -27.87 11.06 10.39
N SER A 319 -27.38 10.30 9.41
CA SER A 319 -26.61 10.80 8.27
C SER A 319 -27.41 11.73 7.34
N VAL A 320 -28.70 11.47 7.16
CA VAL A 320 -29.57 12.28 6.29
C VAL A 320 -30.28 13.42 7.02
N SER A 321 -30.13 13.53 8.34
CA SER A 321 -30.78 14.57 9.14
C SER A 321 -30.12 15.93 8.93
N THR A 322 -30.86 16.88 8.35
CA THR A 322 -30.42 18.27 8.17
C THR A 322 -30.27 19.05 9.49
N ASN A 323 -30.64 18.45 10.62
CA ASN A 323 -30.53 19.07 11.94
C ASN A 323 -29.12 19.03 12.55
N THR A 324 -28.21 18.24 11.97
CA THR A 324 -26.82 18.09 12.44
C THR A 324 -25.87 18.71 11.43
N GLU A 325 -24.85 19.47 11.83
CA GLU A 325 -23.85 20.05 10.90
C GLU A 325 -23.13 18.98 10.05
N GLU A 326 -23.13 17.74 10.54
CA GLU A 326 -22.46 16.59 9.93
C GLU A 326 -23.15 16.09 8.65
N HIS A 327 -24.40 16.48 8.41
CA HIS A 327 -25.11 16.15 7.17
C HIS A 327 -24.34 16.60 5.92
N VAL A 328 -23.53 17.67 6.02
CA VAL A 328 -22.75 18.22 4.90
C VAL A 328 -21.82 17.19 4.27
N TYR A 329 -21.30 16.25 5.06
CA TYR A 329 -20.36 15.22 4.60
C TYR A 329 -20.90 13.79 4.76
N LEU A 330 -22.09 13.61 5.35
CA LEU A 330 -22.73 12.29 5.52
C LEU A 330 -23.93 12.04 4.61
N LEU A 331 -24.54 13.11 4.09
CA LEU A 331 -25.81 12.99 3.37
C LEU A 331 -25.68 12.10 2.13
N GLU A 332 -24.62 12.26 1.34
CA GLU A 332 -24.40 11.50 0.11
C GLU A 332 -24.24 9.99 0.42
N ASP A 333 -23.25 9.62 1.23
CA ASP A 333 -23.04 8.22 1.62
C ASP A 333 -24.24 7.63 2.38
N GLY A 334 -24.97 8.46 3.14
CA GLY A 334 -26.18 8.06 3.86
C GLY A 334 -27.35 7.74 2.92
N LEU A 335 -27.49 8.50 1.84
CA LEU A 335 -28.46 8.24 0.78
C LEU A 335 -28.07 7.01 -0.04
N ASP A 336 -26.78 6.81 -0.33
CA ASP A 336 -26.28 5.62 -1.01
C ASP A 336 -26.56 4.34 -0.21
N LEU A 337 -26.33 4.40 1.11
CA LEU A 337 -26.68 3.29 2.02
C LEU A 337 -28.19 3.02 2.04
N TRP A 338 -29.00 4.07 2.05
CA TRP A 338 -30.45 3.93 2.02
C TRP A 338 -30.93 3.33 0.70
N LEU A 339 -30.41 3.80 -0.44
CA LEU A 339 -30.70 3.23 -1.75
C LEU A 339 -30.31 1.75 -1.81
N ALA A 340 -29.12 1.39 -1.31
CA ALA A 340 -28.67 0.01 -1.29
C ALA A 340 -29.62 -0.90 -0.49
N ILE A 341 -30.16 -0.44 0.65
CA ILE A 341 -31.19 -1.19 1.37
C ILE A 341 -32.41 -1.42 0.48
N LEU A 342 -32.95 -0.37 -0.13
CA LEU A 342 -34.17 -0.45 -0.95
C LEU A 342 -34.00 -1.37 -2.16
N GLU A 343 -32.80 -1.40 -2.76
CA GLU A 343 -32.51 -2.25 -3.92
C GLU A 343 -32.27 -3.72 -3.55
N ASN A 344 -31.81 -4.00 -2.33
CA ASN A 344 -31.37 -5.33 -1.91
C ASN A 344 -32.31 -6.01 -0.92
N THR A 345 -33.41 -5.37 -0.54
CA THR A 345 -34.47 -5.99 0.25
C THR A 345 -35.73 -6.14 -0.57
N VAL A 346 -36.12 -7.39 -0.81
CA VAL A 346 -37.40 -7.73 -1.42
C VAL A 346 -38.44 -7.84 -0.29
N GLU A 347 -39.65 -7.33 -0.54
CA GLU A 347 -40.82 -7.49 0.36
C GLU A 347 -41.17 -8.96 0.64
#